data_AF-A0A7S2MR95-F1
#
_entry.id   AF-A0A7S2MR95-F1
#
_cell.length_a   1.000
_cell.length_b   1.000
_cell.length_c   1.000
_cell.angle_alpha   90.00
_cell.angle_beta   90.00
_cell.angle_gamma   90.00
#
_symmetry.space_group_name_H-M   'P 1'
#
loop_
_entity.id
_entity.type
_entity.pdbx_description
1 polymer ?
#
loop_
_entity_poly.entity_id
_entity_poly.type
_entity_poly.pdbx_seq_one_letter_code
_entity_poly.pdbx_strand_id
1 'polypeptide(L)'
;MERGRSATMEMDPFFAVENAQQNKAASTTEKPQSSSSNLTAEAAAPSSSTETPSAAGEEEKAPPPKTQTQKPTSSPPSSAPSASQAASSSLVDDANEELAILLHAKKITQNDVTCLQSIIRENVSLREKVAKLKSLLGRSAKAQRETKADLDATRKRFDGAQQEIERLNARVEALASRPTHMDLLADFETNFDRAVLSIGPTSGREDQQQSGEETSGPPISTQPSTSLVTDVSDSAANGMTATQEGSVSSSLLLTELSEAKTRVERLESLNSALLHRASHLERTNETLVHEKNAVEAKLANTQLELRMARMETDNASREMREKAASLAEMQLEIDLVTKSAMDANARAMEGMEAAERVRTDKEHITELEAKVVALQEWALASAEAKRLTSERCHLLEAKINEMTDEKNKLDKEGVESDEGLSGGGKADGTERRLWTKSSSLVVGAGLIETFGVELGECLIAANETVLLRWKFDITPSNLDILFSIYKGRCDDKKKLKGMDVLMKDRHVQGGGGGEISGAFAVQNACTLVWSNTKSWVRPRTIKFVIEAYAIQ
;
A
#
# COMPACT_ATOMS: atom_id res chain seq x y z
N MET A 1 56.79 -4.83 -28.62
CA MET A 1 56.41 -5.88 -27.64
C MET A 1 55.29 -5.31 -26.80
N GLU A 2 54.06 -5.53 -27.25
CA GLU A 2 52.82 -5.14 -26.58
C GLU A 2 52.39 -6.22 -25.57
N ARG A 3 52.01 -5.80 -24.36
CA ARG A 3 50.95 -6.38 -23.51
C ARG A 3 50.51 -5.23 -22.58
N GLY A 4 49.29 -4.69 -22.61
CA GLY A 4 48.00 -5.34 -22.79
C GLY A 4 47.37 -5.58 -21.42
N ARG A 5 47.01 -4.52 -20.68
CA ARG A 5 46.22 -4.61 -19.43
C ARG A 5 44.75 -4.41 -19.79
N SER A 6 43.99 -5.50 -19.71
CA SER A 6 42.53 -5.51 -19.84
C SER A 6 41.91 -5.08 -18.50
N ALA A 7 41.10 -4.02 -18.53
CA ALA A 7 40.25 -3.61 -17.42
C ALA A 7 38.82 -4.00 -17.77
N THR A 8 38.28 -5.01 -17.09
CA THR A 8 36.87 -5.41 -17.16
C THR A 8 36.07 -4.48 -16.25
N MET A 9 35.21 -3.66 -16.85
CA MET A 9 34.14 -2.93 -16.16
C MET A 9 32.98 -3.90 -15.92
N GLU A 10 32.74 -4.27 -14.67
CA GLU A 10 31.47 -4.87 -14.24
C GLU A 10 30.37 -3.79 -14.31
N MET A 11 29.34 -4.03 -15.11
CA MET A 11 28.09 -3.27 -15.07
C MET A 11 27.08 -4.02 -14.21
N ASP A 12 26.50 -3.28 -13.25
CA ASP A 12 25.53 -3.76 -12.27
C ASP A 12 24.13 -3.93 -12.90
N PRO A 13 23.44 -5.08 -12.77
CA PRO A 13 22.15 -5.33 -13.40
C PRO A 13 21.00 -4.96 -12.46
N PHE A 14 20.68 -3.67 -12.34
CA PHE A 14 19.54 -3.24 -11.50
C PHE A 14 18.56 -2.23 -12.13
N PHE A 15 18.70 -1.93 -13.43
CA PHE A 15 17.76 -1.04 -14.15
C PHE A 15 17.31 -1.66 -15.47
N ALA A 16 16.40 -2.64 -15.42
CA ALA A 16 15.78 -3.15 -16.65
C ALA A 16 14.42 -3.85 -16.43
N VAL A 17 13.47 -3.30 -15.68
CA VAL A 17 12.06 -3.71 -15.81
C VAL A 17 11.11 -2.56 -15.43
N GLU A 18 10.84 -1.64 -16.35
CA GLU A 18 9.63 -0.81 -16.26
C GLU A 18 9.25 -0.25 -17.64
N ASN A 19 8.52 -1.05 -18.44
CA ASN A 19 7.58 -0.59 -19.46
C ASN A 19 7.02 -1.78 -20.26
N ALA A 20 5.99 -2.43 -19.71
CA ALA A 20 5.16 -3.35 -20.48
C ALA A 20 3.80 -3.58 -19.79
N GLN A 21 2.95 -2.56 -19.69
CA GLN A 21 1.51 -2.78 -19.45
C GLN A 21 0.65 -1.53 -19.75
N GLN A 22 0.63 -1.12 -21.02
CA GLN A 22 -0.44 -0.28 -21.56
C GLN A 22 -0.64 -0.66 -23.03
N ASN A 23 -1.67 -1.48 -23.29
CA ASN A 23 -2.47 -1.60 -24.54
C ASN A 23 -2.96 -3.03 -24.79
N LYS A 24 -4.20 -3.33 -24.36
CA LYS A 24 -5.17 -4.29 -24.93
C LYS A 24 -6.35 -4.36 -23.96
N ALA A 25 -7.62 -4.21 -24.32
CA ALA A 25 -8.26 -4.04 -25.61
C ALA A 25 -9.66 -3.44 -25.37
N ALA A 26 -10.13 -2.64 -26.32
CA ALA A 26 -11.53 -2.31 -26.48
C ALA A 26 -12.21 -3.35 -27.40
N SER A 27 -13.52 -3.49 -27.22
CA SER A 27 -14.52 -4.02 -28.16
C SER A 27 -14.63 -5.54 -28.35
N THR A 28 -15.72 -6.14 -27.86
CA THR A 28 -16.84 -6.46 -28.78
C THR A 28 -18.16 -6.66 -28.04
N THR A 29 -19.16 -6.03 -28.65
CA THR A 29 -20.59 -6.01 -28.39
C THR A 29 -21.24 -7.30 -28.85
N GLU A 30 -22.13 -7.91 -28.06
CA GLU A 30 -23.36 -8.57 -28.56
C GLU A 30 -24.35 -8.87 -27.40
N LYS A 31 -25.60 -8.46 -27.64
CA LYS A 31 -26.88 -8.72 -26.92
C LYS A 31 -27.80 -9.36 -28.00
N PRO A 32 -29.00 -9.96 -27.74
CA PRO A 32 -29.80 -10.11 -26.52
C PRO A 32 -30.36 -11.56 -26.32
N GLN A 33 -31.10 -11.97 -25.28
CA GLN A 33 -32.51 -11.65 -24.98
C GLN A 33 -33.01 -12.48 -23.75
N SER A 34 -33.94 -11.88 -22.97
CA SER A 34 -35.01 -12.46 -22.11
C SER A 34 -34.63 -13.44 -20.97
N SER A 35 -35.16 -13.37 -19.74
CA SER A 35 -36.48 -12.93 -19.26
C SER A 35 -36.51 -12.75 -17.72
N SER A 36 -37.22 -11.71 -17.27
CA SER A 36 -38.11 -11.62 -16.08
C SER A 36 -37.68 -12.20 -14.72
N SER A 37 -37.59 -11.32 -13.70
CA SER A 37 -38.66 -11.17 -12.69
C SER A 37 -38.37 -10.02 -11.72
N ASN A 38 -39.37 -9.16 -11.57
CA ASN A 38 -39.52 -8.13 -10.54
C ASN A 38 -39.27 -8.68 -9.12
N LEU A 39 -38.77 -7.82 -8.21
CA LEU A 39 -39.46 -7.47 -6.97
C LEU A 39 -38.84 -6.21 -6.35
N THR A 40 -39.75 -5.31 -5.98
CA THR A 40 -39.66 -4.00 -5.35
C THR A 40 -39.43 -4.07 -3.84
N ALA A 41 -38.69 -3.09 -3.30
CA ALA A 41 -38.93 -2.33 -2.04
C ALA A 41 -37.58 -1.75 -1.56
N GLU A 42 -37.31 -0.44 -1.62
CA GLU A 42 -37.90 0.68 -0.86
C GLU A 42 -37.36 0.76 0.59
N ALA A 43 -36.47 1.75 0.82
CA ALA A 43 -36.26 2.54 2.05
C ALA A 43 -34.89 3.23 1.97
N ALA A 44 -34.81 4.46 1.45
CA ALA A 44 -34.98 5.71 2.21
C ALA A 44 -33.75 6.08 3.07
N ALA A 45 -32.86 6.88 2.47
CA ALA A 45 -31.92 7.74 3.18
C ALA A 45 -32.63 9.06 3.59
N PRO A 46 -32.26 9.69 4.71
CA PRO A 46 -32.55 11.09 4.91
C PRO A 46 -31.29 11.94 4.73
N SER A 47 -31.34 12.79 3.72
CA SER A 47 -30.63 14.06 3.64
C SER A 47 -31.20 15.03 4.68
N SER A 48 -30.34 15.75 5.39
CA SER A 48 -30.72 16.96 6.10
C SER A 48 -29.71 18.07 5.80
N SER A 49 -30.15 18.96 4.92
CA SER A 49 -29.69 20.32 4.71
C SER A 49 -29.86 21.17 5.97
N THR A 50 -28.89 22.03 6.27
CA THR A 50 -29.13 23.25 7.05
C THR A 50 -28.27 24.36 6.45
N GLU A 51 -28.94 25.32 5.83
CA GLU A 51 -28.38 26.53 5.27
C GLU A 51 -28.30 27.64 6.34
N THR A 52 -27.19 28.40 6.30
CA THR A 52 -27.05 29.87 6.53
C THR A 52 -27.25 30.48 7.94
N PRO A 53 -26.67 31.68 8.25
CA PRO A 53 -26.11 32.66 7.31
C PRO A 53 -24.71 33.24 7.61
N SER A 54 -24.21 33.84 6.53
CA SER A 54 -23.10 34.77 6.40
C SER A 54 -23.28 36.02 7.26
N ALA A 55 -22.22 36.50 7.90
CA ALA A 55 -22.09 37.87 8.38
C ALA A 55 -20.71 38.39 7.98
N ALA A 56 -20.73 39.40 7.11
CA ALA A 56 -19.59 40.21 6.72
C ALA A 56 -19.18 41.14 7.88
N GLY A 57 -17.87 41.32 8.04
CA GLY A 57 -17.27 42.30 8.93
C GLY A 57 -15.85 42.59 8.45
N GLU A 58 -15.73 43.67 7.68
CA GLU A 58 -14.46 44.34 7.39
C GLU A 58 -13.90 44.95 8.68
N GLU A 59 -12.63 44.73 8.99
CA GLU A 59 -11.85 45.70 9.78
C GLU A 59 -10.33 45.50 9.60
N GLU A 60 -9.77 46.44 8.85
CA GLU A 60 -8.62 47.28 9.17
C GLU A 60 -7.25 46.69 9.59
N LYS A 61 -6.24 47.35 9.04
CA LYS A 61 -4.85 46.95 8.85
C LYS A 61 -3.96 47.80 9.76
N ALA A 62 -3.22 47.21 10.70
CA ALA A 62 -2.13 47.90 11.42
C ALA A 62 -1.11 46.90 12.05
N PRO A 63 0.14 47.32 12.36
CA PRO A 63 1.37 46.56 12.10
C PRO A 63 1.92 45.72 13.29
N PRO A 64 2.94 44.85 13.05
CA PRO A 64 3.36 43.85 14.03
C PRO A 64 4.29 44.43 15.12
N PRO A 65 4.24 43.94 16.37
CA PRO A 65 5.24 44.26 17.37
C PRO A 65 6.45 43.33 17.25
N LYS A 66 7.60 43.93 17.54
CA LYS A 66 8.94 43.34 17.57
C LYS A 66 9.15 42.45 18.80
N THR A 67 9.96 41.40 18.60
CA THR A 67 10.89 40.73 19.54
C THR A 67 10.31 40.11 20.84
N GLN A 68 10.49 38.78 20.99
CA GLN A 68 11.38 38.21 22.02
C GLN A 68 11.39 36.68 21.96
N THR A 69 12.59 36.16 21.68
CA THR A 69 13.01 34.79 21.94
C THR A 69 12.87 34.48 23.43
N GLN A 70 11.91 33.64 23.81
CA GLN A 70 11.91 32.95 25.10
C GLN A 70 11.67 31.46 24.91
N LYS A 71 12.67 30.70 25.34
CA LYS A 71 12.73 29.25 25.48
C LYS A 71 11.89 28.84 26.69
N PRO A 72 10.87 27.97 26.57
CA PRO A 72 10.28 27.32 27.74
C PRO A 72 10.92 25.94 27.92
N THR A 73 11.91 25.88 28.81
CA THR A 73 12.19 24.69 29.60
C THR A 73 11.17 24.61 30.73
N SER A 74 10.14 23.79 30.57
CA SER A 74 9.34 23.32 31.70
C SER A 74 8.72 21.97 31.35
N SER A 75 9.26 20.94 32.00
CA SER A 75 8.64 19.63 32.17
C SER A 75 7.20 19.75 32.68
N PRO A 76 6.25 18.93 32.19
CA PRO A 76 4.93 18.88 32.78
C PRO A 76 5.00 18.21 34.17
N PRO A 77 4.31 18.73 35.19
CA PRO A 77 4.24 18.09 36.49
C PRO A 77 3.48 16.77 36.37
N SER A 78 4.08 15.74 36.94
CA SER A 78 3.51 14.48 37.38
C SER A 78 2.00 14.55 37.63
N SER A 79 1.27 13.72 36.89
CA SER A 79 -0.13 13.34 37.07
C SER A 79 -0.53 13.19 38.54
N ALA A 80 -1.48 14.02 38.98
CA ALA A 80 -2.31 13.74 40.13
C ALA A 80 -3.19 12.50 39.84
N PRO A 81 -3.35 11.56 40.78
CA PRO A 81 -4.25 10.42 40.59
C PRO A 81 -5.70 10.89 40.60
N SER A 82 -6.39 10.48 39.54
CA SER A 82 -7.74 10.84 39.13
C SER A 82 -8.82 10.47 40.16
N ALA A 83 -9.76 11.39 40.39
CA ALA A 83 -10.99 11.19 41.16
C ALA A 83 -11.89 10.04 40.64
N SER A 84 -11.56 9.41 39.50
CA SER A 84 -12.31 8.29 38.93
C SER A 84 -12.00 6.93 39.57
N GLN A 85 -10.87 6.76 40.28
CA GLN A 85 -10.58 5.50 40.99
C GLN A 85 -11.41 5.34 42.27
N ALA A 86 -11.72 6.45 42.96
CA ALA A 86 -12.51 6.43 44.19
C ALA A 86 -13.98 6.03 43.97
N ALA A 87 -14.54 6.32 42.78
CA ALA A 87 -15.92 5.98 42.46
C ALA A 87 -16.10 4.50 42.03
N SER A 88 -15.03 3.85 41.55
CA SER A 88 -15.09 2.43 41.17
C SER A 88 -14.95 1.48 42.35
N SER A 89 -14.24 1.89 43.42
CA SER A 89 -14.11 1.07 44.63
C SER A 89 -15.42 0.98 45.41
N SER A 90 -16.15 2.10 45.55
CA SER A 90 -17.42 2.12 46.31
C SER A 90 -18.47 1.17 45.73
N LEU A 91 -18.57 1.09 44.40
CA LEU A 91 -19.53 0.22 43.70
C LEU A 91 -19.26 -1.28 43.93
N VAL A 92 -18.01 -1.66 44.14
CA VAL A 92 -17.64 -3.06 44.42
C VAL A 92 -17.93 -3.41 45.87
N ASP A 93 -17.65 -2.47 46.78
CA ASP A 93 -17.94 -2.61 48.20
C ASP A 93 -19.45 -2.74 48.44
N ASP A 94 -20.26 -1.89 47.80
CA ASP A 94 -21.73 -1.93 47.88
C ASP A 94 -22.29 -3.28 47.36
N ALA A 95 -21.77 -3.77 46.23
CA ALA A 95 -22.20 -5.06 45.66
C ALA A 95 -21.80 -6.25 46.54
N ASN A 96 -20.65 -6.18 47.19
CA ASN A 96 -20.21 -7.22 48.14
C ASN A 96 -21.06 -7.21 49.42
N GLU A 97 -21.47 -6.03 49.90
CA GLU A 97 -22.38 -5.90 51.04
C GLU A 97 -23.78 -6.47 50.72
N GLU A 98 -24.32 -6.20 49.53
CA GLU A 98 -25.61 -6.76 49.09
C GLU A 98 -25.56 -8.30 48.97
N LEU A 99 -24.46 -8.85 48.43
CA LEU A 99 -24.25 -10.30 48.39
C LEU A 99 -24.19 -10.91 49.80
N ALA A 100 -23.56 -10.21 50.76
CA ALA A 100 -23.54 -10.64 52.15
C ALA A 100 -24.96 -10.64 52.76
N ILE A 101 -25.77 -9.62 52.48
CA ILE A 101 -27.18 -9.54 52.94
C ILE A 101 -28.00 -10.70 52.36
N LEU A 102 -27.87 -10.97 51.05
CA LEU A 102 -28.61 -12.04 50.37
C LEU A 102 -28.22 -13.45 50.86
N LEU A 103 -26.94 -13.65 51.18
CA LEU A 103 -26.44 -14.88 51.79
C LEU A 103 -27.01 -15.09 53.19
N HIS A 104 -27.01 -14.06 54.04
CA HIS A 104 -27.59 -14.12 55.39
C HIS A 104 -29.10 -14.35 55.36
N ALA A 105 -29.79 -13.79 54.36
CA ALA A 105 -31.22 -14.02 54.12
C ALA A 105 -31.53 -15.42 53.54
N LYS A 106 -30.52 -16.27 53.30
CA LYS A 106 -30.62 -17.59 52.66
C LYS A 106 -31.32 -17.57 51.29
N LYS A 107 -31.26 -16.44 50.58
CA LYS A 107 -31.85 -16.30 49.24
C LYS A 107 -30.95 -16.82 48.13
N ILE A 108 -29.65 -16.94 48.40
CA ILE A 108 -28.62 -17.45 47.50
C ILE A 108 -27.71 -18.42 48.25
N THR A 109 -27.07 -19.33 47.53
CA THR A 109 -26.12 -20.29 48.10
C THR A 109 -24.70 -19.71 48.14
N GLN A 110 -23.81 -20.32 48.93
CA GLN A 110 -22.39 -19.94 48.99
C GLN A 110 -21.68 -20.07 47.62
N ASN A 111 -22.11 -21.05 46.81
CA ASN A 111 -21.59 -21.24 45.46
C ASN A 111 -22.00 -20.07 44.55
N ASP A 112 -23.24 -19.59 44.68
CA ASP A 112 -23.73 -18.43 43.92
C ASP A 112 -22.94 -17.17 44.29
N VAL A 113 -22.66 -16.95 45.59
CA VAL A 113 -21.82 -15.83 46.06
C VAL A 113 -20.43 -15.89 45.44
N THR A 114 -19.80 -17.06 45.39
CA THR A 114 -18.46 -17.23 44.81
C THR A 114 -18.45 -16.93 43.31
N CYS A 115 -19.49 -17.39 42.59
CA CYS A 115 -19.68 -17.10 41.17
C CYS A 115 -19.89 -15.61 40.92
N LEU A 116 -20.79 -14.96 41.68
CA LEU A 116 -21.08 -13.53 41.56
C LEU A 116 -19.87 -12.66 41.91
N GLN A 117 -19.09 -13.01 42.94
CA GLN A 117 -17.83 -12.33 43.26
C GLN A 117 -16.78 -12.48 42.16
N SER A 118 -16.76 -13.61 41.44
CA SER A 118 -15.89 -13.78 40.27
C SER A 118 -16.32 -12.85 39.14
N ILE A 119 -17.62 -12.78 38.85
CA ILE A 119 -18.19 -11.89 37.83
C ILE A 119 -17.94 -10.42 38.16
N ILE A 120 -18.09 -10.01 39.43
CA ILE A 120 -17.81 -8.63 39.87
C ILE A 120 -16.34 -8.27 39.61
N ARG A 121 -15.40 -9.15 40.00
CA ARG A 121 -13.96 -8.94 39.75
C ARG A 121 -13.64 -8.83 38.27
N GLU A 122 -14.23 -9.67 37.44
CA GLU A 122 -14.07 -9.59 35.98
C GLU A 122 -14.64 -8.27 35.43
N ASN A 123 -15.80 -7.83 35.89
CA ASN A 123 -16.39 -6.56 35.48
C ASN A 123 -15.51 -5.35 35.83
N VAL A 124 -14.90 -5.35 37.02
CA VAL A 124 -13.92 -4.32 37.43
C VAL A 124 -12.73 -4.32 36.49
N SER A 125 -12.15 -5.50 36.20
CA SER A 125 -11.04 -5.64 35.26
C SER A 125 -11.41 -5.13 33.85
N LEU A 126 -12.61 -5.44 33.37
CA LEU A 126 -13.12 -4.96 32.09
C LEU A 126 -13.29 -3.44 32.07
N ARG A 127 -13.83 -2.83 33.14
CA ARG A 127 -13.94 -1.38 33.26
C ARG A 127 -12.58 -0.68 33.23
N GLU A 128 -11.58 -1.22 33.90
CA GLU A 128 -10.21 -0.70 33.83
C GLU A 128 -9.62 -0.80 32.42
N LYS A 129 -9.82 -1.92 31.73
CA LYS A 129 -9.40 -2.09 30.33
C LYS A 129 -10.10 -1.10 29.42
N VAL A 130 -11.40 -0.87 29.60
CA VAL A 130 -12.18 0.14 28.85
C VAL A 130 -11.65 1.55 29.13
N ALA A 131 -11.33 1.89 30.38
CA ALA A 131 -10.76 3.18 30.73
C ALA A 131 -9.37 3.39 30.09
N LYS A 132 -8.52 2.36 30.08
CA LYS A 132 -7.22 2.37 29.37
C LYS A 132 -7.40 2.55 27.87
N LEU A 133 -8.35 1.85 27.25
CA LEU A 133 -8.66 2.00 25.83
C LEU A 133 -9.18 3.40 25.50
N LYS A 134 -10.07 3.98 26.32
CA LYS A 134 -10.53 5.37 26.15
C LYS A 134 -9.38 6.37 26.26
N SER A 135 -8.45 6.15 27.19
CA SER A 135 -7.25 6.99 27.34
C SER A 135 -6.32 6.88 26.12
N LEU A 136 -6.07 5.65 25.63
CA LEU A 136 -5.28 5.41 24.41
C LEU A 136 -5.93 6.03 23.18
N LEU A 137 -7.25 5.89 23.01
CA LEU A 137 -8.00 6.51 21.92
C LEU A 137 -7.94 8.04 21.99
N GLY A 138 -8.02 8.61 23.19
CA GLY A 138 -7.87 10.05 23.40
C GLY A 138 -6.46 10.55 23.03
N ARG A 139 -5.40 9.80 23.40
CA ARG A 139 -4.02 10.11 23.00
C ARG A 139 -3.82 9.96 21.49
N SER A 140 -4.37 8.91 20.88
CA SER A 140 -4.33 8.68 19.44
C SER A 140 -5.03 9.80 18.67
N ALA A 141 -6.23 10.20 19.09
CA ALA A 141 -6.95 11.33 18.49
C ALA A 141 -6.21 12.66 18.64
N LYS A 142 -5.51 12.88 19.77
CA LYS A 142 -4.66 14.06 19.95
C LYS A 142 -3.44 14.03 19.01
N ALA A 143 -2.72 12.90 18.96
CA ALA A 143 -1.59 12.73 18.05
C ALA A 143 -2.01 12.94 16.58
N GLN A 144 -3.18 12.45 16.18
CA GLN A 144 -3.73 12.66 14.83
C GLN A 144 -4.02 14.13 14.52
N ARG A 145 -4.45 14.93 15.51
CA ARG A 145 -4.63 16.38 15.31
C ARG A 145 -3.30 17.11 15.19
N GLU A 146 -2.30 16.70 15.97
CA GLU A 146 -0.94 17.27 15.92
C GLU A 146 -0.28 16.94 14.57
N THR A 147 -0.34 15.69 14.10
CA THR A 147 0.20 15.32 12.78
C THR A 147 -0.53 16.02 11.63
N LYS A 148 -1.85 16.22 11.73
CA LYS A 148 -2.60 17.03 10.76
C LYS A 148 -2.14 18.49 10.75
N ALA A 149 -1.93 19.09 11.92
CA ALA A 149 -1.44 20.46 12.03
C ALA A 149 -0.02 20.62 11.46
N ASP A 150 0.85 19.63 11.68
CA ASP A 150 2.21 19.60 11.12
C ASP A 150 2.19 19.40 9.59
N LEU A 151 1.30 18.56 9.07
CA LEU A 151 1.09 18.40 7.62
C LEU A 151 0.60 19.71 6.98
N ASP A 152 -0.35 20.41 7.61
CA ASP A 152 -0.81 21.71 7.11
C ASP A 152 0.31 22.77 7.16
N ALA A 153 1.15 22.76 8.19
CA ALA A 153 2.30 23.66 8.32
C ALA A 153 3.39 23.38 7.25
N THR A 154 3.69 22.10 7.01
CA THR A 154 4.66 21.69 5.97
C THR A 154 4.14 22.00 4.57
N ARG A 155 2.85 21.76 4.30
CA ARG A 155 2.20 22.15 3.04
C ARG A 155 2.32 23.65 2.78
N LYS A 156 2.04 24.51 3.77
CA LYS A 156 2.23 25.96 3.64
C LYS A 156 3.67 26.35 3.30
N ARG A 157 4.68 25.66 3.88
CA ARG A 157 6.09 25.91 3.55
C ARG A 157 6.42 25.47 2.12
N PHE A 158 5.88 24.33 1.69
CA PHE A 158 6.03 23.83 0.33
C PHE A 158 5.42 24.79 -0.70
N ASP A 159 4.19 25.25 -0.47
CA ASP A 159 3.52 26.22 -1.34
C ASP A 159 4.33 27.54 -1.43
N GLY A 160 4.89 28.01 -0.31
CA GLY A 160 5.78 29.17 -0.30
C GLY A 160 7.09 28.96 -1.07
N ALA A 161 7.70 27.78 -0.97
CA ALA A 161 8.89 27.44 -1.75
C ALA A 161 8.58 27.34 -3.26
N GLN A 162 7.41 26.79 -3.61
CA GLN A 162 6.96 26.69 -5.00
C GLN A 162 6.74 28.07 -5.62
N GLN A 163 6.11 29.00 -4.89
CA GLN A 163 5.97 30.39 -5.33
C GLN A 163 7.33 31.08 -5.55
N GLU A 164 8.32 30.80 -4.70
CA GLU A 164 9.67 31.35 -4.87
C GLU A 164 10.39 30.75 -6.09
N ILE A 165 10.19 29.46 -6.37
CA ILE A 165 10.70 28.82 -7.60
C ILE A 165 10.07 29.46 -8.84
N GLU A 166 8.75 29.67 -8.84
CA GLU A 166 8.05 30.35 -9.94
C GLU A 166 8.57 31.77 -10.14
N ARG A 167 8.80 32.52 -9.05
CA ARG A 167 9.39 33.87 -9.09
C ARG A 167 10.81 33.87 -9.66
N LEU A 168 11.63 32.90 -9.27
CA LEU A 168 13.00 32.76 -9.77
C LEU A 168 13.01 32.34 -11.24
N ASN A 169 12.13 31.43 -11.66
CA ASN A 169 11.98 31.06 -13.07
C ASN A 169 11.56 32.26 -13.93
N ALA A 170 10.60 33.07 -13.47
CA ALA A 170 10.22 34.30 -14.18
C ALA A 170 11.40 35.28 -14.33
N ARG A 171 12.29 35.36 -13.32
CA ARG A 171 13.52 36.16 -13.41
C ARG A 171 14.53 35.57 -14.40
N VAL A 172 14.69 34.25 -14.40
CA VAL A 172 15.57 33.56 -15.36
C VAL A 172 15.07 33.77 -16.78
N GLU A 173 13.76 33.66 -17.00
CA GLU A 173 13.13 33.89 -18.30
C GLU A 173 13.32 35.35 -18.76
N ALA A 174 13.13 36.34 -17.87
CA ALA A 174 13.39 37.74 -18.18
C ALA A 174 14.87 38.04 -18.49
N LEU A 175 15.80 37.30 -17.88
CA LEU A 175 17.23 37.39 -18.20
C LEU A 175 17.57 36.69 -19.52
N ALA A 176 16.90 35.58 -19.83
CA ALA A 176 17.07 34.84 -21.08
C ALA A 176 16.47 35.56 -22.28
N SER A 177 15.36 36.30 -22.10
CA SER A 177 14.74 37.13 -23.13
C SER A 177 15.46 38.46 -23.36
N ARG A 178 16.50 38.75 -22.58
CA ARG A 178 17.26 39.99 -22.70
C ARG A 178 18.13 39.91 -23.95
N PRO A 179 18.20 40.95 -24.79
CA PRO A 179 19.03 40.96 -25.99
C PRO A 179 20.44 40.54 -25.64
N THR A 180 20.93 39.52 -26.34
CA THR A 180 22.28 39.03 -26.10
C THR A 180 23.27 40.08 -26.58
N HIS A 181 24.51 40.01 -26.09
CA HIS A 181 25.57 40.88 -26.59
C HIS A 181 25.76 40.74 -28.11
N MET A 182 25.44 39.56 -28.67
CA MET A 182 25.45 39.34 -30.12
C MET A 182 24.32 40.09 -30.84
N ASP A 183 23.12 40.12 -30.27
CA ASP A 183 21.99 40.88 -30.82
C ASP A 183 22.29 42.39 -30.79
N LEU A 184 22.87 42.87 -29.69
CA LEU A 184 23.32 44.26 -29.58
C LEU A 184 24.43 44.58 -30.59
N LEU A 185 25.39 43.68 -30.79
CA LEU A 185 26.43 43.86 -31.81
C LEU A 185 25.86 43.90 -33.23
N ALA A 186 24.88 43.05 -33.54
CA ALA A 186 24.18 43.06 -34.83
C ALA A 186 23.39 44.37 -35.04
N ASP A 187 22.74 44.88 -33.99
CA ASP A 187 22.09 46.21 -34.00
C ASP A 187 23.11 47.34 -34.17
N PHE A 188 24.29 47.24 -33.55
CA PHE A 188 25.37 48.20 -33.74
C PHE A 188 25.91 48.16 -35.18
N GLU A 189 26.14 46.97 -35.74
CA GLU A 189 26.62 46.79 -37.11
C GLU A 189 25.60 47.33 -38.13
N THR A 190 24.32 46.98 -37.99
CA THR A 190 23.26 47.50 -38.86
C THR A 190 23.09 49.01 -38.75
N ASN A 191 23.16 49.59 -37.55
CA ASN A 191 23.15 51.04 -37.39
C ASN A 191 24.41 51.71 -37.93
N PHE A 192 25.58 51.07 -37.79
CA PHE A 192 26.84 51.55 -38.32
C PHE A 192 26.83 51.55 -39.84
N ASP A 193 26.41 50.46 -40.48
CA ASP A 193 26.23 50.37 -41.94
C ASP A 193 25.23 51.42 -42.44
N ARG A 194 24.13 51.63 -41.71
CA ARG A 194 23.14 52.65 -42.07
C ARG A 194 23.72 54.07 -41.97
N ALA A 195 24.56 54.34 -40.96
CA ALA A 195 25.25 55.62 -40.81
C ALA A 195 26.33 55.82 -41.90
N VAL A 196 27.08 54.77 -42.24
CA VAL A 196 28.09 54.79 -43.30
C VAL A 196 27.43 55.00 -44.67
N LEU A 197 26.32 54.31 -44.96
CA LEU A 197 25.53 54.51 -46.18
C LEU A 197 24.89 55.91 -46.23
N SER A 198 24.53 56.48 -45.09
CA SER A 198 24.06 57.87 -45.00
C SER A 198 25.17 58.92 -45.23
N ILE A 199 26.45 58.53 -45.11
CA ILE A 199 27.62 59.41 -45.32
C ILE A 199 28.25 59.18 -46.71
N GLY A 200 27.79 58.17 -47.47
CA GLY A 200 28.18 57.92 -48.85
C GLY A 200 27.80 59.06 -49.81
N PRO A 201 28.54 59.24 -50.92
CA PRO A 201 28.74 60.55 -51.55
C PRO A 201 27.48 61.06 -52.25
N THR A 202 26.81 62.04 -51.64
CA THR A 202 25.95 62.98 -52.37
C THR A 202 26.83 63.96 -53.15
N SER A 203 27.60 63.43 -54.10
CA SER A 203 28.19 64.22 -55.17
C SER A 203 27.32 64.02 -56.42
N GLY A 204 26.35 64.92 -56.58
CA GLY A 204 25.80 65.29 -57.88
C GLY A 204 24.52 64.55 -58.31
N ARG A 205 23.37 65.13 -57.97
CA ARG A 205 22.35 65.38 -58.99
C ARG A 205 21.44 66.54 -58.58
N GLU A 206 21.53 67.62 -59.36
CA GLU A 206 20.64 68.78 -59.35
C GLU A 206 19.21 68.39 -59.77
N ASP A 207 18.26 69.16 -59.21
CA ASP A 207 16.89 69.44 -59.64
C ASP A 207 15.86 68.29 -59.70
N GLN A 208 14.90 68.31 -58.77
CA GLN A 208 13.56 68.86 -59.07
C GLN A 208 12.68 68.98 -57.80
N GLN A 209 12.48 70.24 -57.40
CA GLN A 209 11.35 70.86 -56.72
C GLN A 209 10.04 70.03 -56.59
N GLN A 210 9.64 69.66 -55.36
CA GLN A 210 8.25 69.83 -54.89
C GLN A 210 8.11 69.70 -53.36
N SER A 211 7.10 70.38 -52.86
CA SER A 211 6.86 70.92 -51.51
C SER A 211 6.15 70.00 -50.51
N GLY A 212 6.36 70.29 -49.22
CA GLY A 212 5.46 69.99 -48.09
C GLY A 212 5.82 68.69 -47.34
N GLU A 213 5.73 68.56 -46.02
CA GLU A 213 5.23 69.39 -44.91
C GLU A 213 5.58 68.57 -43.62
N GLU A 214 6.03 69.23 -42.54
CA GLU A 214 6.03 68.83 -41.11
C GLU A 214 6.53 67.41 -40.69
N THR A 215 7.43 67.18 -39.72
CA THR A 215 7.23 67.41 -38.27
C THR A 215 8.51 67.08 -37.45
N SER A 216 8.90 68.00 -36.57
CA SER A 216 9.52 67.89 -35.22
C SER A 216 10.38 66.69 -34.73
N GLY A 217 11.58 66.99 -34.19
CA GLY A 217 12.21 66.24 -33.07
C GLY A 217 13.75 66.36 -32.97
N PRO A 218 14.38 66.68 -31.81
CA PRO A 218 15.65 67.42 -31.73
C PRO A 218 16.91 66.56 -31.52
N PRO A 219 18.13 67.13 -31.69
CA PRO A 219 19.28 66.70 -30.89
C PRO A 219 19.85 67.83 -30.01
N ILE A 220 20.13 67.44 -28.78
CA ILE A 220 20.71 68.25 -27.70
C ILE A 220 22.20 68.47 -27.95
N SER A 221 22.56 69.75 -27.94
CA SER A 221 23.90 70.32 -27.84
C SER A 221 24.47 70.16 -26.44
N THR A 222 25.72 69.69 -26.31
CA THR A 222 26.60 70.16 -25.22
C THR A 222 28.08 69.93 -25.57
N GLN A 223 28.78 71.04 -25.87
CA GLN A 223 30.25 71.13 -25.80
C GLN A 223 30.70 71.25 -24.32
N PRO A 224 32.03 71.20 -24.05
CA PRO A 224 32.73 72.48 -23.96
C PRO A 224 34.13 72.49 -24.61
N SER A 225 34.39 73.61 -25.29
CA SER A 225 35.70 74.06 -25.76
C SER A 225 36.29 75.01 -24.73
N THR A 226 37.58 74.90 -24.40
CA THR A 226 38.35 75.99 -23.79
C THR A 226 39.71 76.12 -24.45
N SER A 227 39.79 77.04 -25.41
CA SER A 227 40.99 77.64 -25.97
C SER A 227 41.27 78.95 -25.22
N LEU A 228 42.46 79.14 -24.67
CA LEU A 228 42.90 80.43 -24.12
C LEU A 228 43.97 81.04 -25.01
N VAL A 229 43.74 82.30 -25.38
CA VAL A 229 44.44 83.11 -26.37
C VAL A 229 45.46 84.02 -25.68
N THR A 230 46.58 84.24 -26.37
CA THR A 230 47.65 85.22 -26.19
C THR A 230 47.20 86.67 -26.31
N ASP A 231 47.79 87.60 -25.55
CA ASP A 231 47.74 89.04 -25.86
C ASP A 231 49.10 89.72 -25.65
N VAL A 232 49.34 90.77 -26.45
CA VAL A 232 50.62 91.44 -26.75
C VAL A 232 50.53 92.93 -26.38
N SER A 233 51.70 93.56 -26.18
CA SER A 233 52.00 95.01 -26.17
C SER A 233 52.07 95.64 -24.76
N ASP A 234 53.00 96.56 -24.43
CA ASP A 234 53.48 97.67 -25.24
C ASP A 234 54.83 98.28 -24.77
N SER A 235 55.41 99.12 -25.64
CA SER A 235 56.72 99.78 -25.55
C SER A 235 56.74 101.11 -24.76
N ALA A 236 57.91 101.54 -24.25
CA ALA A 236 58.40 102.94 -24.35
C ALA A 236 59.87 103.11 -23.88
N ALA A 237 60.58 103.98 -24.59
CA ALA A 237 62.02 104.29 -24.56
C ALA A 237 62.45 105.31 -23.47
N ASN A 238 63.76 105.37 -23.11
CA ASN A 238 64.70 106.44 -23.54
C ASN A 238 66.06 106.46 -22.79
N GLY A 239 67.15 106.84 -23.51
CA GLY A 239 68.35 107.55 -23.00
C GLY A 239 69.68 106.78 -23.04
N MET A 240 70.53 106.90 -24.08
CA MET A 240 71.73 107.79 -24.21
C MET A 240 72.84 107.52 -23.16
N THR A 241 74.15 107.34 -23.42
CA THR A 241 75.07 107.63 -24.54
C THR A 241 76.42 106.88 -24.38
N ALA A 242 77.05 106.54 -25.51
CA ALA A 242 78.50 106.56 -25.82
C ALA A 242 79.52 105.68 -25.05
N THR A 243 80.05 104.66 -25.72
CA THR A 243 81.50 104.40 -25.96
C THR A 243 81.63 103.12 -26.81
N GLN A 244 82.09 103.23 -28.07
CA GLN A 244 83.47 102.99 -28.50
C GLN A 244 83.79 101.50 -28.72
N GLU A 245 83.66 101.07 -29.99
CA GLU A 245 84.32 99.93 -30.65
C GLU A 245 84.26 98.50 -30.03
N GLY A 246 83.53 98.29 -28.93
CA GLY A 246 83.11 96.97 -28.41
C GLY A 246 81.65 96.57 -28.76
N SER A 247 80.96 97.37 -29.58
CA SER A 247 79.49 97.39 -29.73
C SER A 247 78.87 96.22 -30.51
N VAL A 248 79.58 95.61 -31.46
CA VAL A 248 79.02 94.47 -32.23
C VAL A 248 78.99 93.21 -31.36
N SER A 249 80.04 93.01 -30.57
CA SER A 249 80.14 91.93 -29.59
C SER A 249 79.08 92.08 -28.49
N SER A 250 78.84 93.30 -28.01
CA SER A 250 77.81 93.57 -27.00
C SER A 250 76.39 93.33 -27.50
N SER A 251 76.08 93.68 -28.76
CA SER A 251 74.77 93.38 -29.37
C SER A 251 74.57 91.88 -29.59
N LEU A 252 75.60 91.16 -30.06
CA LEU A 252 75.58 89.70 -30.22
C LEU A 252 75.35 88.99 -28.88
N LEU A 253 76.04 89.43 -27.83
CA LEU A 253 75.83 88.93 -26.47
C LEU A 253 74.41 89.22 -25.96
N LEU A 254 73.82 90.38 -26.28
CA LEU A 254 72.44 90.69 -25.88
C LEU A 254 71.42 89.80 -26.60
N THR A 255 71.62 89.53 -27.90
CA THR A 255 70.80 88.57 -28.65
C THR A 255 70.95 87.15 -28.13
N GLU A 256 72.17 86.69 -27.86
CA GLU A 256 72.41 85.37 -27.26
C GLU A 256 71.79 85.27 -25.86
N LEU A 257 71.85 86.33 -25.06
CA LEU A 257 71.24 86.38 -23.73
C LEU A 257 69.71 86.38 -23.82
N SER A 258 69.13 87.08 -24.82
CA SER A 258 67.69 87.02 -25.09
C SER A 258 67.24 85.63 -25.58
N GLU A 259 68.03 84.97 -26.42
CA GLU A 259 67.75 83.62 -26.89
C GLU A 259 67.89 82.62 -25.74
N ALA A 260 68.94 82.72 -24.93
CA ALA A 260 69.12 81.92 -23.72
C ALA A 260 67.95 82.10 -22.76
N LYS A 261 67.44 83.33 -22.58
CA LYS A 261 66.25 83.61 -21.78
C LYS A 261 65.02 82.90 -22.31
N THR A 262 64.73 82.98 -23.62
CA THR A 262 63.58 82.26 -24.22
C THR A 262 63.72 80.74 -24.11
N ARG A 263 64.95 80.20 -24.20
CA ARG A 263 65.21 78.77 -23.95
C ARG A 263 64.94 78.39 -22.49
N VAL A 264 65.36 79.23 -21.54
CA VAL A 264 65.08 79.03 -20.11
C VAL A 264 63.57 79.06 -19.86
N GLU A 265 62.84 80.07 -20.36
CA GLU A 265 61.38 80.16 -20.24
C GLU A 265 60.68 78.94 -20.85
N ARG A 266 61.15 78.46 -22.02
CA ARG A 266 60.63 77.24 -22.65
C ARG A 266 60.91 75.98 -21.82
N LEU A 267 62.11 75.87 -21.23
CA LEU A 267 62.47 74.76 -20.34
C LEU A 267 61.65 74.81 -19.04
N GLU A 268 61.42 75.98 -18.48
CA GLU A 268 60.58 76.19 -17.29
C GLU A 268 59.11 75.82 -17.58
N SER A 269 58.59 76.21 -18.73
CA SER A 269 57.25 75.81 -19.20
C SER A 269 57.13 74.30 -19.39
N LEU A 270 58.12 73.68 -20.04
CA LEU A 270 58.16 72.23 -20.24
C LEU A 270 58.31 71.47 -18.93
N ASN A 271 59.14 71.97 -18.00
CA ASN A 271 59.30 71.39 -16.66
C ASN A 271 58.00 71.51 -15.86
N SER A 272 57.31 72.65 -15.92
CA SER A 272 55.99 72.84 -15.29
C SER A 272 54.95 71.89 -15.87
N ALA A 273 54.92 71.71 -17.20
CA ALA A 273 54.03 70.74 -17.86
C ALA A 273 54.34 69.29 -17.47
N LEU A 274 55.62 68.92 -17.35
CA LEU A 274 56.03 67.60 -16.88
C LEU A 274 55.65 67.35 -15.42
N LEU A 275 55.83 68.35 -14.54
CA LEU A 275 55.41 68.27 -13.14
C LEU A 275 53.89 68.13 -13.01
N HIS A 276 53.11 68.90 -13.79
CA HIS A 276 51.66 68.74 -13.83
C HIS A 276 51.24 67.36 -14.33
N ARG A 277 51.87 66.85 -15.38
CA ARG A 277 51.61 65.51 -15.90
C ARG A 277 51.97 64.42 -14.89
N ALA A 278 53.11 64.54 -14.20
CA ALA A 278 53.52 63.62 -13.15
C ALA A 278 52.52 63.60 -12.00
N SER A 279 52.11 64.77 -11.50
CA SER A 279 51.10 64.92 -10.46
C SER A 279 49.72 64.39 -10.90
N HIS A 280 49.35 64.55 -12.17
CA HIS A 280 48.11 63.97 -12.71
C HIS A 280 48.19 62.43 -12.75
N LEU A 281 49.30 61.88 -13.26
CA LEU A 281 49.52 60.43 -13.31
C LEU A 281 49.52 59.81 -11.90
N GLU A 282 50.12 60.48 -10.92
CA GLU A 282 50.13 60.05 -9.52
C GLU A 282 48.70 59.96 -8.97
N ARG A 283 47.87 61.01 -9.13
CA ARG A 283 46.45 60.97 -8.74
C ARG A 283 45.68 59.86 -9.46
N THR A 284 45.90 59.67 -10.76
CA THR A 284 45.21 58.59 -11.49
C THR A 284 45.63 57.21 -11.00
N ASN A 285 46.91 57.04 -10.64
CA ASN A 285 47.41 55.78 -10.07
C ASN A 285 46.83 55.52 -8.69
N GLU A 286 46.73 56.54 -7.82
CA GLU A 286 46.04 56.45 -6.54
C GLU A 286 44.57 56.04 -6.70
N THR A 287 43.85 56.62 -7.66
CA THR A 287 42.45 56.24 -7.94
C THR A 287 42.35 54.79 -8.41
N LEU A 288 43.23 54.33 -9.30
CA LEU A 288 43.24 52.96 -9.79
C LEU A 288 43.57 51.94 -8.69
N VAL A 289 44.49 52.27 -7.79
CA VAL A 289 44.81 51.43 -6.62
C VAL A 289 43.60 51.34 -5.68
N HIS A 290 42.89 52.44 -5.43
CA HIS A 290 41.67 52.42 -4.64
C HIS A 290 40.55 51.60 -5.29
N GLU A 291 40.33 51.72 -6.59
CA GLU A 291 39.35 50.92 -7.32
C GLU A 291 39.70 49.43 -7.29
N LYS A 292 40.97 49.08 -7.52
CA LYS A 292 41.46 47.70 -7.41
C LYS A 292 41.16 47.12 -6.03
N ASN A 293 41.52 47.83 -4.96
CA ASN A 293 41.28 47.38 -3.59
C ASN A 293 39.77 47.25 -3.28
N ALA A 294 38.95 48.16 -3.81
CA ALA A 294 37.49 48.10 -3.65
C ALA A 294 36.88 46.88 -4.38
N VAL A 295 37.39 46.53 -5.57
CA VAL A 295 36.97 45.33 -6.31
C VAL A 295 37.43 44.06 -5.60
N GLU A 296 38.67 44.03 -5.08
CA GLU A 296 39.17 42.89 -4.30
C GLU A 296 38.34 42.65 -3.02
N ALA A 297 37.95 43.71 -2.31
CA ALA A 297 37.07 43.61 -1.16
C ALA A 297 35.67 43.10 -1.52
N LYS A 298 35.08 43.57 -2.63
CA LYS A 298 33.80 43.07 -3.16
C LYS A 298 33.89 41.60 -3.57
N LEU A 299 34.99 41.20 -4.21
CA LEU A 299 35.24 39.80 -4.59
C LEU A 299 35.31 38.90 -3.35
N ALA A 300 36.06 39.30 -2.33
CA ALA A 300 36.13 38.55 -1.08
C ALA A 300 34.77 38.42 -0.39
N ASN A 301 33.96 39.49 -0.36
CA ASN A 301 32.62 39.45 0.22
C ASN A 301 31.68 38.50 -0.55
N THR A 302 31.64 38.60 -1.89
CA THR A 302 30.82 37.70 -2.71
C THR A 302 31.25 36.23 -2.62
N GLN A 303 32.55 35.95 -2.46
CA GLN A 303 33.04 34.59 -2.21
C GLN A 303 32.58 34.05 -0.85
N LEU A 304 32.55 34.89 0.19
CA LEU A 304 32.02 34.50 1.50
C LEU A 304 30.52 34.23 1.43
N GLU A 305 29.74 35.11 0.78
CA GLU A 305 28.31 34.93 0.55
C GLU A 305 28.01 33.63 -0.21
N LEU A 306 28.79 33.31 -1.25
CA LEU A 306 28.66 32.05 -1.97
C LEU A 306 28.92 30.83 -1.06
N ARG A 307 29.92 30.91 -0.18
CA ARG A 307 30.24 29.82 0.76
C ARG A 307 29.14 29.62 1.81
N MET A 308 28.57 30.71 2.32
CA MET A 308 27.44 30.66 3.25
C MET A 308 26.20 30.08 2.57
N ALA A 309 25.88 30.54 1.35
CA ALA A 309 24.76 30.02 0.58
C ALA A 309 24.90 28.50 0.32
N ARG A 310 26.10 28.03 -0.05
CA ARG A 310 26.37 26.58 -0.22
C ARG A 310 26.17 25.79 1.08
N MET A 311 26.65 26.33 2.20
CA MET A 311 26.47 25.68 3.51
C MET A 311 24.98 25.62 3.91
N GLU A 312 24.22 26.68 3.64
CA GLU A 312 22.78 26.73 3.90
C GLU A 312 22.00 25.73 3.04
N THR A 313 22.34 25.63 1.74
CA THR A 313 21.73 24.62 0.86
C THR A 313 22.09 23.19 1.28
N ASP A 314 23.34 22.95 1.70
CA ASP A 314 23.76 21.63 2.18
C ASP A 314 23.03 21.26 3.46
N ASN A 315 22.84 22.21 4.38
CA ASN A 315 22.10 22.01 5.61
C ASN A 315 20.62 21.72 5.35
N ALA A 316 19.98 22.50 4.48
CA ALA A 316 18.59 22.26 4.05
C ALA A 316 18.43 20.87 3.39
N SER A 317 19.39 20.45 2.57
CA SER A 317 19.38 19.12 1.95
C SER A 317 19.51 17.98 2.97
N ARG A 318 20.29 18.19 4.04
CA ARG A 318 20.47 17.21 5.11
C ARG A 318 19.19 17.09 5.94
N GLU A 319 18.59 18.22 6.32
CA GLU A 319 17.33 18.25 7.04
C GLU A 319 16.20 17.58 6.24
N MET A 320 16.13 17.79 4.92
CA MET A 320 15.17 17.09 4.06
C MET A 320 15.39 15.58 4.03
N ARG A 321 16.64 15.11 3.96
CA ARG A 321 16.97 13.68 4.03
C ARG A 321 16.61 13.06 5.38
N GLU A 322 16.85 13.77 6.47
CA GLU A 322 16.46 13.32 7.82
C GLU A 322 14.94 13.23 7.99
N LYS A 323 14.19 14.21 7.47
CA LYS A 323 12.71 14.15 7.45
C LYS A 323 12.18 13.02 6.57
N ALA A 324 12.79 12.79 5.41
CA ALA A 324 12.43 11.67 4.54
C ALA A 324 12.68 10.32 5.23
N ALA A 325 13.81 10.18 5.94
CA ALA A 325 14.10 8.98 6.73
C ALA A 325 13.09 8.78 7.88
N SER A 326 12.73 9.86 8.60
CA SER A 326 11.73 9.82 9.66
C SER A 326 10.32 9.46 9.13
N LEU A 327 9.94 9.98 7.96
CA LEU A 327 8.68 9.61 7.30
C LEU A 327 8.65 8.13 6.91
N ALA A 328 9.76 7.59 6.40
CA ALA A 328 9.88 6.17 6.08
C ALA A 328 9.76 5.29 7.34
N GLU A 329 10.36 5.69 8.45
CA GLU A 329 10.23 4.99 9.74
C GLU A 329 8.78 5.01 10.25
N MET A 330 8.11 6.17 10.23
CA MET A 330 6.69 6.26 10.60
C MET A 330 5.79 5.40 9.71
N GLN A 331 6.08 5.31 8.41
CA GLN A 331 5.31 4.43 7.51
C GLN A 331 5.49 2.95 7.88
N LEU A 332 6.71 2.52 8.23
CA LEU A 332 6.96 1.15 8.71
C LEU A 332 6.19 0.84 10.01
N GLU A 333 6.09 1.80 10.93
CA GLU A 333 5.28 1.64 12.14
C GLU A 333 3.78 1.51 11.83
N ILE A 334 3.26 2.33 10.91
CA ILE A 334 1.86 2.25 10.46
C ILE A 334 1.59 0.88 9.83
N ASP A 335 2.49 0.39 8.98
CA ASP A 335 2.34 -0.91 8.33
C ASP A 335 2.37 -2.05 9.35
N LEU A 336 3.25 -1.96 10.37
CA LEU A 336 3.34 -2.93 11.44
C LEU A 336 2.06 -2.96 12.30
N VAL A 337 1.54 -1.79 12.69
CA VAL A 337 0.29 -1.68 13.44
C VAL A 337 -0.90 -2.19 12.63
N THR A 338 -0.94 -1.85 11.34
CA THR A 338 -2.00 -2.30 10.43
C THR A 338 -1.97 -3.82 10.28
N LYS A 339 -0.79 -4.41 10.07
CA LYS A 339 -0.62 -5.86 10.01
C LYS A 339 -1.03 -6.54 11.32
N SER A 340 -0.63 -5.98 12.47
CA SER A 340 -1.01 -6.50 13.78
C SER A 340 -2.53 -6.45 14.00
N ALA A 341 -3.20 -5.38 13.56
CA ALA A 341 -4.65 -5.24 13.61
C ALA A 341 -5.36 -6.24 12.69
N MET A 342 -4.84 -6.46 11.47
CA MET A 342 -5.35 -7.49 10.55
C MET A 342 -5.23 -8.89 11.15
N ASP A 343 -4.07 -9.22 11.75
CA ASP A 343 -3.85 -10.52 12.40
C ASP A 343 -4.75 -10.70 13.63
N ALA A 344 -5.02 -9.64 14.39
CA ALA A 344 -5.94 -9.66 15.51
C ALA A 344 -7.39 -9.88 15.04
N ASN A 345 -7.81 -9.23 13.95
CA ASN A 345 -9.12 -9.44 13.34
C ASN A 345 -9.27 -10.85 12.77
N ALA A 346 -8.23 -11.40 12.14
CA ALA A 346 -8.22 -12.78 11.65
C ALA A 346 -8.43 -13.76 12.81
N ARG A 347 -7.67 -13.61 13.91
CA ARG A 347 -7.85 -14.42 15.12
C ARG A 347 -9.23 -14.27 15.76
N ALA A 348 -9.79 -13.06 15.76
CA ALA A 348 -11.14 -12.84 16.27
C ALA A 348 -12.21 -13.56 15.42
N MET A 349 -12.05 -13.53 14.09
CA MET A 349 -12.92 -14.24 13.15
C MET A 349 -12.81 -15.75 13.31
N GLU A 350 -11.60 -16.30 13.42
CA GLU A 350 -11.36 -17.72 13.73
C GLU A 350 -12.02 -18.12 15.07
N GLY A 351 -11.92 -17.25 16.09
CA GLY A 351 -12.58 -17.46 17.38
C GLY A 351 -14.10 -17.48 17.26
N MET A 352 -14.68 -16.65 16.39
CA MET A 352 -16.12 -16.63 16.13
C MET A 352 -16.59 -17.89 15.40
N GLU A 353 -15.85 -18.35 14.38
CA GLU A 353 -16.15 -19.62 13.69
C GLU A 353 -16.05 -20.82 14.64
N ALA A 354 -15.05 -20.84 15.53
CA ALA A 354 -14.92 -21.88 16.53
C ALA A 354 -16.12 -21.89 17.51
N ALA A 355 -16.57 -20.71 17.95
CA ALA A 355 -17.75 -20.57 18.80
C ALA A 355 -19.04 -21.03 18.07
N GLU A 356 -19.16 -20.74 16.78
CA GLU A 356 -20.30 -21.20 15.99
C GLU A 356 -20.32 -22.72 15.85
N ARG A 357 -19.16 -23.36 15.61
CA ARG A 357 -19.05 -24.83 15.58
C ARG A 357 -19.43 -25.46 16.92
N VAL A 358 -18.99 -24.88 18.05
CA VAL A 358 -19.38 -25.35 19.38
C VAL A 358 -20.89 -25.22 19.59
N ARG A 359 -21.52 -24.15 19.08
CA ARG A 359 -22.99 -23.99 19.13
C ARG A 359 -23.70 -25.07 18.31
N THR A 360 -23.27 -25.33 17.08
CA THR A 360 -23.88 -26.37 16.22
C THR A 360 -23.67 -27.76 16.80
N ASP A 361 -22.51 -28.04 17.39
CA ASP A 361 -22.24 -29.32 18.06
C ASP A 361 -23.13 -29.50 19.28
N LYS A 362 -23.35 -28.43 20.07
CA LYS A 362 -24.28 -28.44 21.20
C LYS A 362 -25.71 -28.71 20.75
N GLU A 363 -26.17 -28.08 19.68
CA GLU A 363 -27.50 -28.33 19.09
C GLU A 363 -27.63 -29.79 18.64
N HIS A 364 -26.62 -30.34 17.97
CA HIS A 364 -26.60 -31.74 17.55
C HIS A 364 -26.59 -32.72 18.75
N ILE A 365 -25.83 -32.41 19.81
CA ILE A 365 -25.86 -33.19 21.06
C ILE A 365 -27.27 -33.18 21.66
N THR A 366 -27.92 -32.02 21.75
CA THR A 366 -29.30 -31.96 22.28
C THR A 366 -30.30 -32.73 21.41
N GLU A 367 -30.12 -32.76 20.09
CA GLU A 367 -30.94 -33.58 19.19
C GLU A 367 -30.71 -35.08 19.42
N LEU A 368 -29.46 -35.51 19.60
CA LEU A 368 -29.12 -36.90 19.92
C LEU A 368 -29.68 -37.32 21.27
N GLU A 369 -29.58 -36.46 22.28
CA GLU A 369 -30.17 -36.70 23.62
C GLU A 369 -31.69 -36.89 23.51
N ALA A 370 -32.38 -36.03 22.76
CA ALA A 370 -33.82 -36.17 22.53
C ALA A 370 -34.17 -37.50 21.83
N LYS A 371 -33.38 -37.94 20.84
CA LYS A 371 -33.56 -39.24 20.17
C LYS A 371 -33.32 -40.42 21.12
N VAL A 372 -32.33 -40.33 22.00
CA VAL A 372 -32.07 -41.36 23.02
C VAL A 372 -33.23 -41.46 24.00
N VAL A 373 -33.77 -40.33 24.48
CA VAL A 373 -34.97 -40.32 25.34
C VAL A 373 -36.17 -40.94 24.62
N ALA A 374 -36.43 -40.57 23.37
CA ALA A 374 -37.51 -41.17 22.57
C ALA A 374 -37.34 -42.68 22.37
N LEU A 375 -36.10 -43.15 22.16
CA LEU A 375 -35.79 -44.59 22.07
C LEU A 375 -36.00 -45.31 23.41
N GLN A 376 -35.65 -44.68 24.53
CA GLN A 376 -35.90 -45.22 25.87
C GLN A 376 -37.41 -45.33 26.15
N GLU A 377 -38.18 -44.30 25.83
CA GLU A 377 -39.65 -44.32 25.95
C GLU A 377 -40.28 -45.40 25.05
N TRP A 378 -39.81 -45.53 23.81
CA TRP A 378 -40.25 -46.58 22.90
C TRP A 378 -39.93 -47.98 23.42
N ALA A 379 -38.73 -48.19 23.98
CA ALA A 379 -38.33 -49.46 24.58
C ALA A 379 -39.21 -49.81 25.79
N LEU A 380 -39.51 -48.84 26.66
CA LEU A 380 -40.43 -49.03 27.79
C LEU A 380 -41.85 -49.35 27.32
N ALA A 381 -42.37 -48.62 26.33
CA ALA A 381 -43.67 -48.90 25.73
C ALA A 381 -43.74 -50.28 25.08
N SER A 382 -42.66 -50.70 24.40
CA SER A 382 -42.53 -52.03 23.79
C SER A 382 -42.50 -53.15 24.83
N ALA A 383 -41.79 -52.94 25.95
CA ALA A 383 -41.77 -53.88 27.07
C ALA A 383 -43.17 -54.04 27.70
N GLU A 384 -43.88 -52.94 27.92
CA GLU A 384 -45.24 -52.96 28.46
C GLU A 384 -46.23 -53.62 27.50
N ALA A 385 -46.13 -53.36 26.20
CA ALA A 385 -46.93 -54.03 25.18
C ALA A 385 -46.68 -55.55 25.13
N LYS A 386 -45.41 -55.97 25.27
CA LYS A 386 -45.06 -57.40 25.39
C LYS A 386 -45.65 -58.02 26.66
N ARG A 387 -45.59 -57.33 27.80
CA ARG A 387 -46.21 -57.77 29.07
C ARG A 387 -47.71 -58.00 28.89
N LEU A 388 -48.44 -57.01 28.36
CA LEU A 388 -49.88 -57.10 28.10
C LEU A 388 -50.22 -58.24 27.12
N THR A 389 -49.39 -58.45 26.10
CA THR A 389 -49.59 -59.54 25.14
C THR A 389 -49.36 -60.91 25.80
N SER A 390 -48.32 -61.05 26.63
CA SER A 390 -48.05 -62.27 27.40
C SER A 390 -49.20 -62.58 28.37
N GLU A 391 -49.74 -61.58 29.06
CA GLU A 391 -50.91 -61.73 29.93
C GLU A 391 -52.14 -62.21 29.13
N ARG A 392 -52.36 -61.65 27.94
CA ARG A 392 -53.43 -62.10 27.03
C ARG A 392 -53.21 -63.52 26.54
N CYS A 393 -51.98 -63.90 26.19
CA CYS A 393 -51.65 -65.27 25.79
C CYS A 393 -51.94 -66.24 26.94
N HIS A 394 -51.51 -65.96 28.17
CA HIS A 394 -51.83 -66.80 29.32
C HIS A 394 -53.32 -66.95 29.60
N LEU A 395 -54.11 -65.86 29.45
CA LEU A 395 -55.57 -65.95 29.58
C LEU A 395 -56.19 -66.82 28.48
N LEU A 396 -55.69 -66.73 27.24
CA LEU A 396 -56.15 -67.56 26.13
C LEU A 396 -55.72 -69.02 26.29
N GLU A 397 -54.49 -69.29 26.75
CA GLU A 397 -54.01 -70.63 27.09
C GLU A 397 -54.85 -71.25 28.20
N ALA A 398 -55.16 -70.50 29.26
CA ALA A 398 -56.05 -70.97 30.31
C ALA A 398 -57.44 -71.35 29.76
N LYS A 399 -58.00 -70.52 28.88
CA LYS A 399 -59.29 -70.78 28.23
C LYS A 399 -59.23 -71.93 27.22
N ILE A 400 -58.15 -72.06 26.47
CA ILE A 400 -57.92 -73.20 25.57
C ILE A 400 -57.77 -74.47 26.39
N ASN A 401 -57.05 -74.46 27.50
CA ASN A 401 -56.91 -75.62 28.38
C ASN A 401 -58.27 -76.02 28.97
N GLU A 402 -59.10 -75.06 29.38
CA GLU A 402 -60.50 -75.33 29.80
C GLU A 402 -61.31 -75.98 28.67
N MET A 403 -61.29 -75.39 27.47
CA MET A 403 -61.95 -75.96 26.30
C MET A 403 -61.31 -77.28 25.83
N THR A 404 -60.02 -77.50 26.09
CA THR A 404 -59.28 -78.72 25.74
C THR A 404 -59.52 -79.80 26.78
N ASP A 405 -59.78 -79.47 28.04
CA ASP A 405 -60.27 -80.40 29.04
C ASP A 405 -61.73 -80.78 28.75
N GLU A 406 -62.54 -79.83 28.25
CA GLU A 406 -63.88 -80.09 27.69
C GLU A 406 -63.82 -80.92 26.40
N LYS A 407 -62.86 -80.62 25.51
CA LYS A 407 -62.64 -81.34 24.26
C LYS A 407 -62.00 -82.70 24.51
N ASN A 408 -61.09 -82.88 25.47
CA ASN A 408 -60.52 -84.18 25.85
C ASN A 408 -61.56 -85.06 26.57
N LYS A 409 -62.62 -84.46 27.15
CA LYS A 409 -63.83 -85.20 27.53
C LYS A 409 -64.67 -85.65 26.33
N LEU A 410 -64.55 -84.99 25.17
CA LEU A 410 -65.33 -85.24 23.96
C LEU A 410 -64.57 -86.06 22.89
N ASP A 411 -63.26 -85.90 22.77
CA ASP A 411 -62.37 -86.41 21.71
C ASP A 411 -61.49 -87.54 22.23
N LYS A 412 -62.15 -88.48 22.90
CA LYS A 412 -61.67 -89.87 23.00
C LYS A 412 -61.83 -90.61 21.66
N GLU A 413 -61.79 -89.92 20.51
CA GLU A 413 -61.91 -90.45 19.15
C GLU A 413 -61.29 -89.48 18.11
N GLY A 414 -60.28 -89.92 17.34
CA GLY A 414 -59.94 -89.40 16.00
C GLY A 414 -58.85 -88.31 15.90
N VAL A 415 -57.58 -88.61 15.62
CA VAL A 415 -56.92 -88.84 14.29
C VAL A 415 -56.20 -87.60 13.73
N GLU A 416 -55.06 -87.90 13.09
CA GLU A 416 -53.83 -87.15 12.81
C GLU A 416 -53.83 -86.19 11.59
N SER A 417 -52.67 -85.53 11.44
CA SER A 417 -51.98 -85.14 10.18
C SER A 417 -52.24 -83.72 9.64
N ASP A 418 -51.34 -83.05 8.93
CA ASP A 418 -49.88 -83.11 8.65
C ASP A 418 -49.58 -81.88 7.75
N GLU A 419 -48.33 -81.44 7.70
CA GLU A 419 -47.82 -80.22 7.06
C GLU A 419 -47.75 -80.25 5.51
N GLY A 420 -47.48 -79.09 4.90
CA GLY A 420 -46.90 -79.05 3.55
C GLY A 420 -46.82 -77.65 2.90
N LEU A 421 -45.71 -76.93 3.11
CA LEU A 421 -45.35 -75.68 2.42
C LEU A 421 -44.55 -75.96 1.13
N SER A 422 -45.08 -75.46 0.00
CA SER A 422 -44.51 -75.43 -1.36
C SER A 422 -43.53 -74.26 -1.52
N GLY A 423 -42.34 -74.45 -2.08
CA GLY A 423 -41.98 -74.11 -3.48
C GLY A 423 -41.72 -72.59 -3.68
N GLY A 424 -40.58 -72.09 -4.16
CA GLY A 424 -39.74 -72.51 -5.28
C GLY A 424 -39.53 -71.26 -6.16
N GLY A 425 -38.29 -70.84 -6.38
CA GLY A 425 -37.98 -69.61 -7.13
C GLY A 425 -36.64 -69.70 -7.86
N LYS A 426 -36.72 -70.09 -9.14
CA LYS A 426 -35.65 -70.14 -10.16
C LYS A 426 -34.75 -68.89 -10.17
N ALA A 427 -33.44 -69.10 -10.10
CA ALA A 427 -32.43 -68.12 -10.51
C ALA A 427 -31.83 -68.57 -11.85
N ASP A 428 -32.09 -67.77 -12.86
CA ASP A 428 -31.50 -67.81 -14.20
C ASP A 428 -30.24 -66.92 -14.19
N GLY A 429 -29.17 -67.37 -14.84
CA GLY A 429 -27.94 -66.60 -15.05
C GLY A 429 -26.70 -67.14 -14.34
N THR A 430 -25.69 -67.51 -15.14
CA THR A 430 -24.34 -68.04 -14.84
C THR A 430 -23.43 -67.14 -13.98
N GLU A 431 -24.00 -66.21 -13.21
CA GLU A 431 -23.27 -65.31 -12.31
C GLU A 431 -23.60 -65.65 -10.86
N ARG A 432 -22.63 -66.20 -10.14
CA ARG A 432 -22.75 -66.48 -8.70
C ARG A 432 -22.18 -65.31 -7.92
N ARG A 433 -23.05 -64.52 -7.28
CA ARG A 433 -22.62 -63.43 -6.38
C ARG A 433 -21.85 -64.03 -5.18
N LEU A 434 -20.61 -63.62 -5.02
CA LEU A 434 -19.75 -64.04 -3.90
C LEU A 434 -20.04 -63.20 -2.66
N TRP A 435 -20.05 -61.87 -2.81
CA TRP A 435 -20.41 -60.94 -1.73
C TRP A 435 -20.71 -59.54 -2.27
N THR A 436 -21.34 -58.72 -1.42
CA THR A 436 -21.58 -57.28 -1.63
C THR A 436 -21.07 -56.52 -0.42
N LYS A 437 -20.30 -55.45 -0.64
CA LYS A 437 -19.81 -54.52 0.39
C LYS A 437 -20.20 -53.10 0.03
N SER A 438 -20.80 -52.38 0.98
CA SER A 438 -21.10 -50.97 0.86
C SER A 438 -20.37 -50.18 1.94
N SER A 439 -19.78 -49.05 1.59
CA SER A 439 -19.11 -48.18 2.56
C SER A 439 -19.13 -46.72 2.08
N SER A 440 -18.66 -45.82 2.95
CA SER A 440 -18.51 -44.41 2.65
C SER A 440 -17.16 -43.93 3.18
N LEU A 441 -16.48 -43.08 2.42
CA LEU A 441 -15.23 -42.45 2.84
C LEU A 441 -15.22 -40.96 2.47
N VAL A 442 -14.38 -40.17 3.16
CA VAL A 442 -14.18 -38.75 2.87
C VAL A 442 -12.75 -38.56 2.39
N VAL A 443 -12.59 -38.05 1.16
CA VAL A 443 -11.28 -37.70 0.60
C VAL A 443 -11.05 -36.20 0.78
N GLY A 444 -10.10 -35.83 1.63
CA GLY A 444 -9.72 -34.43 1.83
C GLY A 444 -9.18 -33.77 0.56
N ALA A 445 -9.17 -32.43 0.52
CA ALA A 445 -8.55 -31.68 -0.56
C ALA A 445 -7.05 -31.98 -0.64
N GLY A 446 -6.52 -32.24 -1.84
CA GLY A 446 -5.10 -32.59 -2.02
C GLY A 446 -4.73 -34.02 -1.58
N LEU A 447 -5.68 -34.82 -1.06
CA LEU A 447 -5.42 -36.16 -0.52
C LEU A 447 -5.79 -37.28 -1.51
N ILE A 448 -5.23 -38.46 -1.22
CA ILE A 448 -5.50 -39.73 -1.91
C ILE A 448 -5.92 -40.72 -0.84
N GLU A 449 -7.05 -41.39 -0.99
CA GLU A 449 -7.49 -42.44 -0.07
C GLU A 449 -7.56 -43.80 -0.79
N THR A 450 -7.20 -44.85 -0.06
CA THR A 450 -7.15 -46.23 -0.58
C THR A 450 -8.10 -47.11 0.20
N PHE A 451 -8.73 -48.08 -0.49
CA PHE A 451 -9.58 -49.08 0.13
C PHE A 451 -9.22 -50.46 -0.41
N GLY A 452 -8.68 -51.30 0.48
CA GLY A 452 -8.35 -52.69 0.19
C GLY A 452 -9.60 -53.56 0.18
N VAL A 453 -9.77 -54.36 -0.87
CA VAL A 453 -10.87 -55.28 -1.05
C VAL A 453 -10.31 -56.68 -1.19
N GLU A 454 -10.71 -57.58 -0.31
CA GLU A 454 -10.28 -58.97 -0.31
C GLU A 454 -11.44 -59.89 -0.66
N LEU A 455 -11.13 -60.94 -1.41
CA LEU A 455 -12.11 -61.96 -1.77
C LEU A 455 -12.50 -62.83 -0.58
N GLY A 456 -11.59 -63.02 0.38
CA GLY A 456 -11.77 -63.89 1.53
C GLY A 456 -11.75 -65.38 1.17
N GLU A 457 -12.41 -66.21 1.98
CA GLU A 457 -12.48 -67.68 1.84
C GLU A 457 -13.55 -68.14 0.83
N CYS A 458 -13.72 -67.42 -0.27
CA CYS A 458 -14.68 -67.81 -1.30
C CYS A 458 -14.13 -68.99 -2.13
N LEU A 459 -14.86 -70.09 -2.21
CA LEU A 459 -14.56 -71.20 -3.13
C LEU A 459 -14.87 -70.76 -4.57
N ILE A 460 -13.83 -70.68 -5.41
CA ILE A 460 -13.94 -70.40 -6.85
C ILE A 460 -13.64 -71.72 -7.59
N ALA A 461 -14.54 -72.14 -8.47
CA ALA A 461 -14.30 -73.32 -9.30
C ALA A 461 -13.22 -73.04 -10.36
N ALA A 462 -12.51 -74.07 -10.83
CA ALA A 462 -11.39 -73.90 -11.76
C ALA A 462 -11.78 -73.27 -13.12
N ASN A 463 -13.05 -73.33 -13.47
CA ASN A 463 -13.62 -72.72 -14.67
C ASN A 463 -14.28 -71.36 -14.42
N GLU A 464 -14.38 -70.91 -13.17
CA GLU A 464 -14.97 -69.61 -12.86
C GLU A 464 -13.91 -68.49 -12.90
N THR A 465 -14.27 -67.36 -13.49
CA THR A 465 -13.50 -66.11 -13.41
C THR A 465 -14.19 -65.14 -12.45
N VAL A 466 -13.42 -64.51 -11.57
CA VAL A 466 -13.95 -63.49 -10.65
C VAL A 466 -14.03 -62.12 -11.32
N LEU A 467 -15.22 -61.54 -11.31
CA LEU A 467 -15.53 -60.19 -11.76
C LEU A 467 -15.76 -59.27 -10.56
N LEU A 468 -15.12 -58.10 -10.58
CA LEU A 468 -15.37 -57.01 -9.65
C LEU A 468 -16.33 -56.00 -10.28
N ARG A 469 -17.54 -55.87 -9.73
CA ARG A 469 -18.51 -54.83 -10.08
C ARG A 469 -18.46 -53.73 -9.04
N TRP A 470 -18.34 -52.48 -9.46
CA TRP A 470 -18.22 -51.34 -8.56
C TRP A 470 -19.14 -50.22 -9.01
N LYS A 471 -19.68 -49.48 -8.03
CA LYS A 471 -20.45 -48.26 -8.23
C LYS A 471 -20.17 -47.31 -7.08
N PHE A 472 -20.00 -46.02 -7.36
CA PHE A 472 -19.88 -45.01 -6.33
C PHE A 472 -20.53 -43.70 -6.74
N ASP A 473 -21.00 -42.94 -5.75
CA ASP A 473 -21.57 -41.61 -5.91
C ASP A 473 -20.73 -40.59 -5.12
N ILE A 474 -20.57 -39.39 -5.67
CA ILE A 474 -19.81 -38.29 -5.07
C ILE A 474 -20.80 -37.27 -4.51
N THR A 475 -20.57 -36.83 -3.27
CA THR A 475 -21.31 -35.72 -2.67
C THR A 475 -20.35 -34.57 -2.35
N PRO A 476 -20.62 -33.32 -2.81
CA PRO A 476 -21.63 -32.92 -3.80
C PRO A 476 -21.46 -33.53 -5.21
N SER A 477 -22.57 -33.75 -5.93
CA SER A 477 -22.61 -34.46 -7.23
C SER A 477 -22.05 -33.67 -8.42
N ASN A 478 -21.87 -32.36 -8.27
CA ASN A 478 -21.26 -31.52 -9.30
C ASN A 478 -19.73 -31.61 -9.32
N LEU A 479 -19.13 -32.38 -8.42
CA LEU A 479 -17.69 -32.47 -8.26
C LEU A 479 -17.09 -33.68 -8.95
N ASP A 480 -15.81 -33.57 -9.26
CA ASP A 480 -15.00 -34.59 -9.90
C ASP A 480 -14.01 -35.25 -8.94
N ILE A 481 -13.57 -36.46 -9.32
CA ILE A 481 -12.49 -37.20 -8.66
C ILE A 481 -11.74 -38.09 -9.66
N LEU A 482 -10.48 -38.38 -9.39
CA LEU A 482 -9.72 -39.39 -10.12
C LEU A 482 -9.87 -40.75 -9.42
N PHE A 483 -10.25 -41.78 -10.16
CA PHE A 483 -10.47 -43.13 -9.65
C PHE A 483 -9.57 -44.16 -10.35
N SER A 484 -8.94 -45.02 -9.55
CA SER A 484 -8.02 -46.06 -10.02
C SER A 484 -8.26 -47.39 -9.31
N ILE A 485 -7.94 -48.50 -9.97
CA ILE A 485 -8.00 -49.86 -9.45
C ILE A 485 -6.65 -50.55 -9.69
N TYR A 486 -6.05 -51.09 -8.64
CA TYR A 486 -4.78 -51.81 -8.65
C TYR A 486 -4.98 -53.25 -8.20
N LYS A 487 -4.18 -54.19 -8.75
CA LYS A 487 -4.17 -55.59 -8.30
C LYS A 487 -3.41 -55.73 -6.98
N GLY A 488 -3.90 -56.57 -6.07
CA GLY A 488 -3.30 -56.81 -4.77
C GLY A 488 -3.71 -55.79 -3.70
N ARG A 489 -3.31 -56.06 -2.46
CA ARG A 489 -3.60 -55.20 -1.30
C ARG A 489 -2.49 -54.18 -1.09
N CYS A 490 -2.87 -52.92 -0.88
CA CYS A 490 -1.94 -51.84 -0.63
C CYS A 490 -2.48 -50.85 0.39
N ASP A 491 -1.88 -50.87 1.57
CA ASP A 491 -2.22 -49.97 2.66
C ASP A 491 -1.37 -48.67 2.60
N ASP A 492 -0.26 -48.67 1.85
CA ASP A 492 0.69 -47.55 1.78
C ASP A 492 0.65 -46.78 0.46
N LYS A 493 0.38 -45.47 0.53
CA LYS A 493 0.38 -44.55 -0.63
C LYS A 493 1.69 -44.57 -1.43
N LYS A 494 2.83 -44.82 -0.76
CA LYS A 494 4.17 -44.90 -1.41
C LYS A 494 4.33 -46.14 -2.29
N LYS A 495 3.66 -47.25 -1.97
CA LYS A 495 3.80 -48.53 -2.69
C LYS A 495 2.97 -48.58 -3.97
N LEU A 496 1.99 -47.67 -4.14
CA LEU A 496 1.14 -47.58 -5.34
C LEU A 496 1.93 -47.41 -6.65
N LYS A 497 3.14 -46.83 -6.63
CA LYS A 497 3.93 -46.57 -7.85
C LYS A 497 4.44 -47.83 -8.56
N GLY A 498 4.50 -48.97 -7.88
CA GLY A 498 5.04 -50.23 -8.42
C GLY A 498 3.99 -51.33 -8.64
N MET A 499 2.72 -51.05 -8.40
CA MET A 499 1.66 -52.06 -8.50
C MET A 499 1.09 -52.17 -9.90
N ASP A 500 0.62 -53.37 -10.26
CA ASP A 500 -0.05 -53.62 -11.53
C ASP A 500 -1.41 -52.90 -11.56
N VAL A 501 -1.63 -52.08 -12.58
CA VAL A 501 -2.76 -51.16 -12.67
C VAL A 501 -3.80 -51.70 -13.63
N LEU A 502 -5.01 -51.91 -13.15
CA LEU A 502 -6.14 -52.36 -13.95
C LEU A 502 -6.90 -51.20 -14.59
N MET A 503 -7.05 -50.12 -13.84
CA MET A 503 -7.65 -48.87 -14.32
C MET A 503 -6.93 -47.72 -13.65
N LYS A 504 -6.48 -46.73 -14.42
CA LYS A 504 -5.66 -45.63 -13.91
C LYS A 504 -6.29 -44.28 -14.21
N ASP A 505 -6.37 -43.44 -13.17
CA ASP A 505 -6.69 -42.02 -13.21
C ASP A 505 -7.95 -41.70 -14.03
N ARG A 506 -8.98 -42.57 -13.93
CA ARG A 506 -10.26 -42.34 -14.58
C ARG A 506 -10.92 -41.13 -13.93
N HIS A 507 -11.16 -40.09 -14.72
CA HIS A 507 -11.87 -38.91 -14.27
C HIS A 507 -13.38 -39.19 -14.23
N VAL A 508 -13.99 -38.98 -13.07
CA VAL A 508 -15.41 -39.27 -12.82
C VAL A 508 -16.07 -38.05 -12.17
N GLN A 509 -17.20 -37.62 -12.71
CA GLN A 509 -17.99 -36.51 -12.17
C GLN A 509 -19.33 -37.03 -11.62
N GLY A 510 -19.66 -36.68 -10.38
CA GLY A 510 -20.92 -37.03 -9.70
C GLY A 510 -21.09 -38.49 -9.27
N GLY A 511 -20.39 -39.42 -9.91
CA GLY A 511 -20.45 -40.84 -9.59
C GLY A 511 -20.12 -41.67 -10.82
N GLY A 512 -19.80 -42.95 -10.62
CA GLY A 512 -19.45 -43.85 -11.71
C GLY A 512 -19.65 -45.31 -11.31
N GLY A 513 -19.75 -46.17 -12.32
CA GLY A 513 -19.77 -47.61 -12.13
C GLY A 513 -19.05 -48.32 -13.26
N GLY A 514 -18.71 -49.57 -13.01
CA GLY A 514 -18.07 -50.42 -13.99
C GLY A 514 -17.83 -51.83 -13.46
N GLU A 515 -17.32 -52.66 -14.36
CA GLU A 515 -16.99 -54.05 -14.10
C GLU A 515 -15.58 -54.31 -14.60
N ILE A 516 -14.82 -55.12 -13.86
CA ILE A 516 -13.45 -55.48 -14.26
C ILE A 516 -13.11 -56.90 -13.83
N SER A 517 -12.59 -57.69 -14.76
CA SER A 517 -12.11 -59.05 -14.51
C SER A 517 -10.65 -59.03 -14.06
N GLY A 518 -10.22 -60.08 -13.34
CA GLY A 518 -8.82 -60.21 -12.90
C GLY A 518 -8.41 -59.24 -11.78
N ALA A 519 -9.37 -58.57 -11.14
CA ALA A 519 -9.12 -57.70 -9.98
C ALA A 519 -8.37 -58.41 -8.85
N PHE A 520 -8.74 -59.66 -8.59
CA PHE A 520 -8.23 -60.46 -7.48
C PHE A 520 -7.07 -61.38 -7.86
N ALA A 521 -6.45 -61.20 -9.04
CA ALA A 521 -5.40 -62.11 -9.54
C ALA A 521 -4.11 -62.10 -8.69
N VAL A 522 -3.91 -61.08 -7.86
CA VAL A 522 -2.76 -60.95 -6.95
C VAL A 522 -3.26 -60.95 -5.52
N GLN A 523 -2.78 -61.88 -4.69
CA GLN A 523 -3.13 -61.99 -3.26
C GLN A 523 -4.63 -62.13 -2.96
N ASN A 524 -5.47 -62.53 -3.93
CA ASN A 524 -6.92 -62.55 -3.80
C ASN A 524 -7.50 -61.20 -3.31
N ALA A 525 -6.85 -60.10 -3.70
CA ALA A 525 -7.19 -58.75 -3.26
C ALA A 525 -7.03 -57.73 -4.40
N CYS A 526 -7.73 -56.61 -4.29
CA CYS A 526 -7.52 -55.42 -5.12
C CYS A 526 -7.58 -54.16 -4.26
N THR A 527 -6.97 -53.08 -4.73
CA THR A 527 -6.99 -51.79 -4.05
C THR A 527 -7.71 -50.76 -4.92
N LEU A 528 -8.76 -50.17 -4.36
CA LEU A 528 -9.47 -49.04 -4.97
C LEU A 528 -8.86 -47.74 -4.47
N VAL A 529 -8.64 -46.78 -5.36
CA VAL A 529 -7.98 -45.52 -5.02
C VAL A 529 -8.80 -44.35 -5.53
N TRP A 530 -9.14 -43.44 -4.63
CA TRP A 530 -9.78 -42.16 -4.95
C TRP A 530 -8.80 -41.03 -4.67
N SER A 531 -8.50 -40.24 -5.70
CA SER A 531 -7.54 -39.14 -5.64
C SER A 531 -8.23 -37.80 -5.86
N ASN A 532 -8.17 -36.96 -4.83
CA ASN A 532 -8.71 -35.59 -4.83
C ASN A 532 -7.56 -34.56 -4.90
N THR A 533 -6.44 -34.93 -5.52
CA THR A 533 -5.25 -34.08 -5.62
C THR A 533 -5.46 -32.82 -6.45
N LYS A 534 -6.46 -32.82 -7.34
CA LYS A 534 -6.83 -31.66 -8.16
C LYS A 534 -7.70 -30.63 -7.42
N SER A 535 -8.29 -30.98 -6.28
CA SER A 535 -9.11 -30.07 -5.47
C SER A 535 -8.27 -29.45 -4.36
N TRP A 536 -8.28 -28.13 -4.25
CA TRP A 536 -7.52 -27.40 -3.21
C TRP A 536 -8.36 -26.99 -2.02
N VAL A 537 -9.69 -26.93 -2.17
CA VAL A 537 -10.56 -26.28 -1.18
C VAL A 537 -11.59 -27.24 -0.61
N ARG A 538 -12.13 -28.16 -1.42
CA ARG A 538 -13.29 -28.95 -1.03
C ARG A 538 -12.92 -30.43 -0.82
N PRO A 539 -13.32 -31.06 0.29
CA PRO A 539 -13.30 -32.52 0.42
C PRO A 539 -14.37 -33.15 -0.49
N ARG A 540 -14.33 -34.47 -0.65
CA ARG A 540 -15.32 -35.26 -1.40
C ARG A 540 -15.80 -36.41 -0.52
N THR A 541 -17.11 -36.55 -0.32
CA THR A 541 -17.66 -37.74 0.30
C THR A 541 -18.02 -38.75 -0.79
N ILE A 542 -17.43 -39.94 -0.72
CA ILE A 542 -17.62 -41.02 -1.67
C ILE A 542 -18.43 -42.12 -1.00
N LYS A 543 -19.63 -42.41 -1.51
CA LYS A 543 -20.43 -43.58 -1.10
C LYS A 543 -20.31 -44.63 -2.18
N PHE A 544 -19.91 -45.85 -1.84
CA PHE A 544 -19.64 -46.88 -2.83
C PHE A 544 -20.21 -48.23 -2.45
N VAL A 545 -20.55 -49.01 -3.48
CA VAL A 545 -20.98 -50.40 -3.43
C VAL A 545 -20.09 -51.20 -4.35
N ILE A 546 -19.53 -52.28 -3.83
CA ILE A 546 -18.64 -53.19 -4.54
C ILE A 546 -19.20 -54.59 -4.40
N GLU A 547 -19.24 -55.32 -5.49
CA GLU A 547 -19.73 -56.68 -5.57
C GLU A 547 -18.69 -57.55 -6.25
N ALA A 548 -18.51 -58.76 -5.74
CA ALA A 548 -17.71 -59.79 -6.41
C ALA A 548 -18.63 -60.87 -6.95
N TYR A 549 -18.43 -61.25 -8.21
CA TYR A 549 -19.18 -62.29 -8.90
C TYR A 549 -18.22 -63.35 -9.42
N ALA A 550 -18.59 -64.62 -9.31
CA ALA A 550 -17.96 -65.71 -10.03
C ALA A 550 -18.79 -66.00 -11.29
N ILE A 551 -18.14 -65.99 -12.45
CA ILE A 551 -18.77 -66.19 -13.76
C ILE A 551 -18.13 -67.41 -14.41
N GLN A 552 -18.95 -68.33 -14.91
CA GLN A 552 -18.53 -69.61 -15.49
C GLN A 552 -17.95 -69.49 -16.91
#